data_AF-B0VN30-F1
#
_entry.id   AF-B0VN30-F1
#
_cell.length_a   1.000
_cell.length_b   1.000
_cell.length_c   1.000
_cell.angle_alpha   90.00
_cell.angle_beta   90.00
_cell.angle_gamma   90.00
#
_symmetry.space_group_name_H-M   'P 1'
#
loop_
_entity.id
_entity.type
_entity.pdbx_description
1 polymer ?
#
loop_
_entity_poly.entity_id
_entity_poly.type
_entity_poly.pdbx_seq_one_letter_code
_entity_poly.pdbx_strand_id
1 'polypeptide(L)' 'MFKPFEKGTESSSIEDLTLENDVDCVSIYGNLQITKDKVGLEQAKALQSFLNDIVAALEKEELPEKIERPAEQEVNNPFL' A
#
# COMPACT_ATOMS: atom_id res chain seq x y z
N MET A 1 7.70 -7.84 3.98
CA MET A 1 6.77 -7.30 2.95
C MET A 1 6.26 -8.46 2.12
N PHE A 2 4.99 -8.41 1.73
CA PHE A 2 4.42 -9.34 0.75
C PHE A 2 4.83 -8.92 -0.66
N LYS A 3 4.52 -9.77 -1.64
CA LYS A 3 4.72 -9.44 -3.05
C LYS A 3 3.44 -8.79 -3.60
N PRO A 4 3.52 -7.60 -4.20
CA PRO A 4 2.36 -6.90 -4.73
C PRO A 4 1.60 -7.74 -5.76
N PHE A 5 0.26 -7.71 -5.71
CA PHE A 5 -0.65 -8.28 -6.71
C PHE A 5 -0.65 -9.81 -6.86
N GLU A 6 0.14 -10.59 -6.07
CA GLU A 6 0.22 -12.05 -6.24
C GLU A 6 -0.93 -12.85 -5.57
N LYS A 7 -1.19 -12.69 -4.26
CA LYS A 7 -2.18 -13.53 -3.55
C LYS A 7 -3.39 -12.76 -2.99
N GLY A 8 -3.32 -11.43 -2.93
CA GLY A 8 -4.45 -10.54 -2.63
C GLY A 8 -5.10 -10.70 -1.25
N THR A 9 -4.41 -11.30 -0.28
CA THR A 9 -4.94 -11.45 1.09
C THR A 9 -3.92 -11.09 2.15
N GLU A 10 -2.75 -10.59 1.74
CA GLU A 10 -1.69 -10.22 2.66
C GLU A 10 -1.87 -8.80 3.16
N SER A 11 -1.56 -8.60 4.44
CA SER A 11 -1.45 -7.28 5.04
C SER A 11 -0.14 -7.19 5.82
N SER A 12 0.43 -6.00 5.86
CA SER A 12 1.60 -5.67 6.66
C SER A 12 1.56 -4.21 7.08
N SER A 13 2.41 -3.81 8.03
CA SER A 13 2.43 -2.44 8.52
C SER A 13 3.85 -1.91 8.68
N ILE A 14 4.00 -0.60 8.51
CA ILE A 14 5.16 0.19 8.94
C ILE A 14 4.64 1.16 10.00
N GLU A 15 4.88 0.88 11.28
CA GLU A 15 4.22 1.59 12.38
C GLU A 15 2.68 1.60 12.20
N ASP A 16 2.05 2.77 12.23
CA ASP A 16 0.61 2.98 12.04
C ASP A 16 0.18 3.09 10.56
N LEU A 17 1.09 2.81 9.61
CA LEU A 17 0.77 2.74 8.19
C LEU A 17 0.53 1.30 7.78
N THR A 18 -0.70 1.00 7.35
CA THR A 18 -1.12 -0.29 6.86
C THR A 18 -0.94 -0.39 5.35
N LEU A 19 -0.45 -1.54 4.92
CA LEU A 19 -0.24 -1.94 3.54
C LEU A 19 -1.04 -3.21 3.32
N GLU A 20 -2.00 -3.18 2.41
CA GLU A 20 -2.91 -4.28 2.14
C GLU A 20 -2.85 -4.66 0.67
N ASN A 21 -2.68 -5.95 0.41
CA ASN A 21 -2.57 -6.49 -0.93
C ASN A 21 -3.93 -6.95 -1.42
N ASP A 22 -4.28 -6.55 -2.64
CA ASP A 22 -5.29 -7.17 -3.48
C ASP A 22 -4.63 -7.54 -4.83
N VAL A 23 -5.34 -8.26 -5.68
CA VAL A 23 -4.83 -8.70 -7.00
C VAL A 23 -4.81 -7.57 -8.03
N ASP A 24 -5.68 -6.55 -7.87
CA ASP A 24 -5.81 -5.42 -8.78
C ASP A 24 -5.45 -4.07 -8.14
N CYS A 25 -5.20 -4.06 -6.83
CA CYS A 25 -4.87 -2.87 -6.07
C CYS A 25 -4.02 -3.19 -4.84
N VAL A 26 -3.08 -2.30 -4.52
CA VAL A 26 -2.46 -2.25 -3.18
C VAL A 26 -2.99 -1.02 -2.46
N SER A 27 -3.59 -1.23 -1.29
CA SER A 27 -4.10 -0.15 -0.44
C SER A 27 -3.03 0.26 0.57
N ILE A 28 -2.78 1.56 0.69
CA ILE A 28 -1.81 2.14 1.62
C ILE A 28 -2.52 3.24 2.41
N TYR A 29 -2.74 3.02 3.71
CA TYR A 29 -3.56 3.91 4.54
C TYR A 29 -3.09 3.92 6.00
N GLY A 30 -3.45 4.96 6.74
CA GLY A 30 -3.01 5.19 8.11
C GLY A 30 -2.01 6.34 8.21
N ASN A 31 -1.12 6.28 9.19
CA ASN A 31 -0.19 7.37 9.49
C ASN A 31 1.25 6.83 9.63
N LEU A 32 2.21 7.49 9.01
CA LEU A 32 3.63 7.25 9.25
C LEU A 32 4.34 8.57 9.44
N GLN A 33 4.96 8.75 10.62
CA GLN A 33 5.79 9.91 10.90
C GLN A 33 7.27 9.51 10.80
N ILE A 34 7.93 10.02 9.78
CA ILE A 34 9.36 9.77 9.55
C ILE A 34 10.17 10.87 10.24
N THR A 35 10.87 10.51 11.31
CA THR A 35 11.74 11.43 12.04
C THR A 35 13.11 11.58 11.36
N LYS A 36 13.82 12.68 11.64
CA LYS A 36 15.17 12.93 11.08
C LYS A 36 16.25 12.22 11.90
N ASP A 37 16.14 10.91 12.03
CA ASP A 37 17.09 10.06 12.75
C ASP A 37 17.26 8.70 12.03
N LYS A 38 17.94 7.75 12.68
CA LYS A 38 18.19 6.42 12.11
C LYS A 38 16.92 5.56 12.03
N VAL A 39 15.99 5.72 12.98
CA VAL A 39 14.71 5.00 12.99
C VAL A 39 13.86 5.49 11.82
N GLY A 40 13.75 6.81 11.64
CA GLY A 40 13.07 7.37 10.48
C GLY A 40 13.74 6.97 9.15
N LEU A 41 15.07 6.86 9.10
CA LEU A 41 15.75 6.34 7.90
C LEU A 41 15.37 4.88 7.61
N GLU A 42 15.25 4.03 8.62
CA GLU A 42 14.84 2.63 8.46
C GLU A 42 13.40 2.52 7.97
N GLN A 43 12.48 3.29 8.57
CA GLN A 43 11.09 3.38 8.13
C GLN A 43 10.97 3.89 6.69
N ALA A 44 11.72 4.94 6.33
CA ALA A 44 11.74 5.49 4.98
C ALA A 44 12.24 4.47 3.95
N LYS A 45 13.29 3.69 4.29
CA LYS A 45 13.81 2.62 3.43
C LYS A 45 12.83 1.47 3.28
N ALA A 46 12.11 1.09 4.35
CA ALA A 46 11.10 0.04 4.29
C ALA A 46 9.96 0.45 3.34
N LEU A 47 9.45 1.69 3.47
CA LEU A 47 8.43 2.23 2.58
C LEU A 47 8.93 2.33 1.13
N GLN A 48 10.14 2.87 0.93
CA GLN A 48 10.76 2.96 -0.40
C GLN A 48 10.90 1.59 -1.06
N SER A 49 11.40 0.59 -0.33
CA SER A 49 11.57 -0.76 -0.88
C SER A 49 10.25 -1.33 -1.35
N PHE A 50 9.18 -1.17 -0.56
CA PHE A 50 7.87 -1.68 -0.93
C PHE A 50 7.25 -0.94 -2.12
N LEU A 51 7.37 0.39 -2.19
CA LEU A 51 6.93 1.15 -3.35
C LEU A 51 7.70 0.75 -4.62
N ASN A 52 9.00 0.47 -4.51
CA ASN A 52 9.79 -0.04 -5.62
C ASN A 52 9.29 -1.43 -6.08
N ASP A 53 8.92 -2.31 -5.15
CA ASP A 53 8.36 -3.62 -5.49
C ASP A 53 7.01 -3.49 -6.23
N ILE A 54 6.16 -2.53 -5.83
CA ILE A 54 4.90 -2.23 -6.52
C ILE A 54 5.18 -1.76 -7.96
N VAL A 55 6.06 -0.76 -8.12
CA VAL A 55 6.41 -0.24 -9.45
C VAL A 55 7.00 -1.35 -10.33
N ALA A 56 7.91 -2.16 -9.78
CA ALA A 56 8.53 -3.25 -10.52
C ALA A 56 7.53 -4.37 -10.88
N ALA A 57 6.44 -4.56 -10.13
CA ALA A 57 5.37 -5.48 -10.51
C ALA A 57 4.53 -4.90 -11.66
N LEU A 58 4.14 -3.63 -11.54
CA LEU A 58 3.35 -2.92 -12.55
C LEU A 58 4.08 -2.79 -13.90
N GLU A 59 5.39 -2.48 -13.88
CA GLU A 59 6.20 -2.33 -15.10
C GLU A 59 6.45 -3.66 -15.87
N LYS A 60 6.17 -4.82 -15.26
CA LYS A 60 6.34 -6.13 -15.90
C LYS A 60 5.14 -6.55 -16.73
N GLU A 61 4.02 -5.84 -16.62
CA GLU A 61 2.76 -6.17 -17.25
C GLU A 61 2.35 -5.09 -18.25
N GLU A 62 1.56 -5.49 -19.25
CA GLU A 62 0.89 -4.53 -20.14
C GLU A 62 -0.35 -4.00 -19.42
N LEU A 63 -0.25 -2.80 -18.85
CA LEU A 63 -1.30 -2.21 -18.02
C LEU A 63 -2.38 -1.53 -18.89
N PRO A 64 -3.68 -1.65 -18.54
CA PRO A 64 -4.71 -0.81 -19.14
C PRO A 64 -4.52 0.65 -18.71
N GLU A 65 -5.02 1.61 -19.51
CA GLU A 65 -4.96 3.04 -19.13
C GLU A 65 -5.64 3.34 -17.79
N LYS A 66 -6.72 2.61 -17.48
CA LYS A 66 -7.45 2.71 -16.22
C LYS A 66 -8.30 1.46 -15.98
N ILE A 67 -8.29 0.93 -14.76
CA ILE A 67 -9.24 -0.10 -14.31
C ILE A 67 -10.52 0.53 -13.75
N GLU A 68 -11.65 -0.16 -13.90
CA GLU A 68 -12.88 0.20 -13.19
C GLU A 68 -12.80 -0.36 -11.76
N ARG A 69 -12.93 0.51 -10.75
CA ARG A 69 -13.07 0.11 -9.36
C ARG A 69 -14.37 0.70 -8.81
N PRO A 70 -15.13 -0.06 -8.00
CA PRO A 70 -16.26 0.51 -7.30
C PRO A 70 -15.78 1.68 -6.45
N ALA A 71 -16.51 2.79 -6.50
CA ALA A 71 -16.23 3.90 -5.60
C ALA A 71 -16.31 3.39 -4.15
N GLU A 72 -15.38 3.83 -3.31
CA GLU A 72 -15.46 3.58 -1.87
C GLU A 72 -16.82 4.09 -1.38
N GLN A 73 -17.64 3.18 -0.87
CA GLN A 73 -18.93 3.55 -0.31
C GLN A 73 -18.65 4.27 1.01
N GLU A 74 -18.95 5.57 1.06
CA GLU A 74 -19.04 6.28 2.33
C GLU A 74 -20.18 5.66 3.15
N VAL A 75 -19.81 4.79 4.09
CA VAL A 75 -20.74 4.34 5.11
C VAL A 75 -20.86 5.47 6.12
N ASN A 76 -22.08 6.02 6.27
CA ASN A 76 -22.36 6.97 7.33
C ASN A 76 -21.95 6.35 8.68
N ASN A 77 -21.06 7.03 9.40
CA ASN A 77 -20.61 6.57 10.71
C ASN A 77 -21.83 6.41 11.63
N PRO A 78 -22.17 5.19 12.09
CA PRO A 78 -23.36 4.94 12.90
C PRO A 78 -23.23 5.46 14.34
N PHE A 79 -22.08 6.02 14.70
CA PHE A 79 -21.76 6.55 16.02
C PHE A 79 -21.69 8.09 16.07
N LEU A 80 -22.08 8.78 14.99
CA LEU A 80 -22.30 10.23 14.96
C LEU A 80 -23.69 10.61 15.50
#